data_AF-A0A3P3YWZ6-F1
#
_entry.id   AF-A0A3P3YWZ6-F1
#
_cell.length_a   1.000
_cell.length_b   1.000
_cell.length_c   1.000
_cell.angle_alpha   90.00
_cell.angle_beta   90.00
_cell.angle_gamma   90.00
#
_symmetry.space_group_name_H-M   'P 1'
#
loop_
_entity.id
_entity.type
_entity.pdbx_description
1 polymer ?
#
loop_
_entity_poly.entity_id
_entity_poly.type
_entity_poly.pdbx_seq_one_letter_code
_entity_poly.pdbx_strand_id
1 'polypeptide(L)'
;MSLAVLRLVSIASVVALVLYFVLKHLAVPQNGAKRLKRNEGPAERKLVKGGTPQKIDLFTASVCAAYPDMSVDSVRRLFPRKFEVHGHVVVIRLNDGTSVEEVRPLMRFFAQSFAPVSVDVVLLEVDGIVGELRRPSLQLLFQADTALTEYATSLRRTIHRRWSDAQKRGQPLCMTIDAMESTLKRWTASPTFTAHVENGVIYSFDVSRVMFSSGNTTERIHFGAVAASGEVVVDMFCGIGYFALPLAMHGNVAEIHALEKNPDSIDFVKLNAVLNRVGHLIHPVCGDNREVGEELVGKCDRVLMGYIPTCKSFLPRAASFLKRNEAGRNSGIVHYHFLAEKLCAAQEALRDVQDELGKEVAASVRITDLRCVKSYAPKRFHFVADLFFE
;
A
#
# COMPACT_ATOMS: atom_id res chain seq x y z
N MET A 1 31.40 -21.85 -19.16
CA MET A 1 30.12 -22.52 -18.82
C MET A 1 29.09 -22.12 -19.86
N SER A 2 28.38 -23.07 -20.47
CA SER A 2 27.42 -22.72 -21.55
C SER A 2 26.17 -22.04 -20.98
N LEU A 3 25.52 -21.21 -21.81
CA LEU A 3 24.28 -20.48 -21.48
C LEU A 3 23.16 -21.39 -20.94
N ALA A 4 23.17 -22.67 -21.33
CA ALA A 4 22.20 -23.67 -20.86
C ALA A 4 22.41 -24.05 -19.38
N VAL A 5 23.66 -24.12 -18.92
CA VAL A 5 23.99 -24.41 -17.52
C VAL A 5 23.58 -23.24 -16.62
N LEU A 6 23.77 -22.00 -17.08
CA LEU A 6 23.35 -20.80 -16.34
C LEU A 6 21.82 -20.72 -16.18
N ARG A 7 21.06 -21.13 -17.21
CA ARG A 7 19.59 -21.20 -17.14
C ARG A 7 19.10 -22.31 -16.21
N LEU A 8 19.73 -23.48 -16.21
CA LEU A 8 19.40 -24.58 -15.31
C LEU A 8 19.66 -24.23 -13.84
N VAL A 9 20.78 -23.56 -13.54
CA VAL A 9 21.11 -23.10 -12.18
C VAL A 9 20.13 -22.01 -11.72
N SER A 10 19.74 -21.10 -12.62
CA SER A 10 18.76 -20.05 -12.31
C SER A 10 17.36 -20.61 -12.04
N ILE A 11 16.89 -21.57 -12.85
CA ILE A 11 15.58 -22.22 -12.67
C ILE A 11 15.58 -23.05 -11.38
N ALA A 12 16.64 -23.81 -11.10
CA ALA A 12 16.75 -24.58 -9.86
C ALA A 12 16.74 -23.68 -8.61
N SER A 13 17.36 -22.49 -8.69
CA SER A 13 17.39 -21.52 -7.59
C SER A 13 16.02 -20.89 -7.33
N VAL A 14 15.26 -20.58 -8.39
CA VAL A 14 13.89 -20.04 -8.26
C VAL A 14 12.93 -21.09 -7.72
N VAL A 15 13.04 -22.35 -8.18
CA VAL A 15 12.22 -23.46 -7.70
C VAL A 15 12.50 -23.76 -6.22
N ALA A 16 13.76 -23.75 -5.80
CA ALA A 16 14.14 -23.92 -4.39
C ALA A 16 13.59 -22.79 -3.50
N LEU A 17 13.60 -21.55 -4.00
CA LEU A 17 13.05 -20.40 -3.27
C LEU A 17 11.52 -20.52 -3.11
N VAL A 18 10.81 -20.90 -4.18
CA VAL A 18 9.35 -21.10 -4.15
C VAL A 18 8.98 -22.25 -3.20
N LEU A 19 9.68 -23.38 -3.25
CA LEU A 19 9.46 -24.51 -2.33
C LEU A 19 9.73 -24.13 -0.87
N TYR A 20 10.75 -23.32 -0.60
CA TYR A 20 11.01 -22.81 0.76
C TYR A 20 9.86 -21.97 1.29
N PHE A 21 9.28 -21.07 0.48
CA PHE A 21 8.13 -20.27 0.90
C PHE A 21 6.85 -21.09 1.07
N VAL A 22 6.60 -22.10 0.23
CA VAL A 22 5.45 -23.01 0.36
C VAL A 22 5.56 -23.85 1.63
N LEU A 23 6.73 -24.43 1.91
CA LEU A 23 6.96 -25.25 3.11
C LEU A 23 6.87 -24.42 4.40
N LYS A 24 7.31 -23.17 4.37
CA LYS A 24 7.20 -22.25 5.51
C LYS A 24 5.74 -21.83 5.80
N HIS A 25 4.89 -21.78 4.78
CA HIS A 25 3.47 -21.44 4.93
C HIS A 25 2.58 -22.61 5.35
N LEU A 26 3.03 -23.87 5.14
CA LEU A 26 2.29 -25.07 5.56
C LEU A 26 2.57 -25.49 7.02
N ALA A 27 3.54 -24.87 7.70
CA ALA A 27 3.86 -25.17 9.09
C ALA A 27 2.97 -24.38 10.06
N VAL A 28 1.78 -24.92 10.37
CA VAL A 28 0.92 -24.46 11.47
C VAL A 28 1.43 -25.07 12.79
N PRO A 29 1.76 -24.28 13.84
CA PRO A 29 2.08 -24.85 15.14
C PRO A 29 0.78 -25.18 15.89
N GLN A 30 0.61 -26.44 16.29
CA GLN A 30 -0.37 -26.82 17.29
C GLN A 30 0.13 -26.43 18.69
N ASN A 31 -0.73 -25.78 19.48
CA ASN A 31 -0.48 -25.36 20.86
C ASN A 31 -0.44 -26.55 21.84
N GLY A 32 0.35 -26.41 22.92
CA GLY A 32 0.03 -27.05 24.20
C GLY A 32 1.21 -27.35 25.12
N ALA A 33 1.47 -26.47 26.09
CA ALA A 33 1.70 -26.79 27.52
C ALA A 33 2.45 -25.65 28.23
N LYS A 34 1.79 -25.05 29.23
CA LYS A 34 2.40 -24.16 30.23
C LYS A 34 3.43 -24.95 31.04
N ARG A 35 4.66 -24.43 31.18
CA ARG A 35 5.60 -24.87 32.22
C ARG A 35 6.16 -23.66 32.96
N LEU A 36 6.14 -23.76 34.29
CA LEU A 36 6.44 -22.71 35.25
C LEU A 36 7.86 -22.13 35.11
N LYS A 37 7.97 -20.82 35.33
CA LYS A 37 9.24 -20.09 35.48
C LYS A 37 9.95 -20.52 36.76
N ARG A 38 11.26 -20.78 36.66
CA ARG A 38 12.20 -20.80 37.78
C ARG A 38 13.26 -19.72 37.54
N ASN A 39 13.44 -18.85 38.53
CA ASN A 39 14.43 -17.76 38.55
C ASN A 39 15.85 -18.32 38.64
N GLU A 40 16.73 -17.94 37.71
CA GLU A 40 18.19 -17.97 37.89
C GLU A 40 18.80 -16.69 37.27
N GLY A 41 19.80 -16.13 37.95
CA GLY A 41 20.40 -14.81 37.74
C GLY A 41 21.25 -14.66 36.46
N PRO A 42 22.06 -13.58 36.33
CA PRO A 42 22.56 -13.10 35.06
C PRO A 42 23.74 -13.96 34.57
N ALA A 43 23.42 -15.01 33.81
CA ALA A 43 24.41 -15.76 33.05
C ALA A 43 24.50 -15.20 31.62
N GLU A 44 25.73 -14.88 31.21
CA GLU A 44 26.12 -14.50 29.85
C GLU A 44 25.37 -15.33 28.79
N ARG A 45 24.64 -14.66 27.90
CA ARG A 45 23.99 -15.31 26.77
C ARG A 45 25.05 -15.83 25.80
N LYS A 46 25.37 -17.12 25.91
CA LYS A 46 26.08 -17.89 24.88
C LYS A 46 25.42 -17.69 23.52
N LEU A 47 26.21 -17.33 22.51
CA LEU A 47 25.81 -17.31 21.11
C LEU A 47 25.22 -18.66 20.70
N VAL A 48 23.95 -18.67 20.34
CA VAL A 48 23.32 -19.80 19.66
C VAL A 48 23.82 -19.80 18.21
N LYS A 49 24.61 -20.81 17.84
CA LYS A 49 25.01 -21.06 16.44
C LYS A 49 23.79 -21.56 15.64
N GLY A 50 23.50 -20.92 14.51
CA GLY A 50 22.68 -21.50 13.43
C GLY A 50 21.43 -20.73 12.97
N GLY A 51 21.23 -19.46 13.36
CA GLY A 51 20.15 -18.62 12.83
C GLY A 51 20.66 -17.55 11.86
N THR A 52 19.83 -17.14 10.89
CA THR A 52 20.07 -15.92 10.13
C THR A 52 20.25 -14.76 11.11
N PRO A 53 21.37 -13.99 11.05
CA PRO A 53 21.60 -12.88 11.96
C PRO A 53 20.42 -11.91 11.96
N GLN A 54 19.98 -11.45 13.14
CA GLN A 54 18.93 -10.45 13.19
C GLN A 54 19.47 -9.10 12.69
N LYS A 55 18.60 -8.28 12.09
CA LYS A 55 18.99 -6.94 11.60
C LYS A 55 19.67 -6.09 12.68
N ILE A 56 19.15 -6.15 13.90
CA ILE A 56 19.73 -5.46 15.04
C ILE A 56 21.16 -5.94 15.35
N ASP A 57 21.44 -7.24 15.21
CA ASP A 57 22.77 -7.78 15.47
C ASP A 57 23.76 -7.34 14.38
N LEU A 58 23.34 -7.36 13.11
CA LEU A 58 24.14 -6.86 12.00
C LEU A 58 24.43 -5.37 12.14
N PHE A 59 23.40 -4.58 12.45
CA PHE A 59 23.53 -3.15 12.74
C PHE A 59 24.50 -2.90 13.88
N THR A 60 24.31 -3.56 15.02
CA THR A 60 25.14 -3.38 16.21
C THR A 60 26.59 -3.73 15.96
N ALA A 61 26.86 -4.88 15.33
CA ALA A 61 28.23 -5.29 14.99
C ALA A 61 28.92 -4.26 14.09
N SER A 62 28.22 -3.78 13.05
CA SER A 62 28.77 -2.83 12.09
C SER A 62 29.02 -1.44 12.69
N VAL A 63 28.13 -0.98 13.57
CA VAL A 63 28.29 0.29 14.28
C VAL A 63 29.41 0.20 15.29
N CYS A 64 29.49 -0.84 16.14
CA CYS A 64 30.59 -0.99 17.11
C CYS A 64 31.95 -1.11 16.43
N ALA A 65 32.03 -1.73 15.24
CA ALA A 65 33.26 -1.78 14.46
C ALA A 65 33.69 -0.39 13.95
N ALA A 66 32.73 0.48 13.60
CA ALA A 66 33.01 1.83 13.11
C ALA A 66 33.15 2.89 14.21
N TYR A 67 32.55 2.67 15.37
CA TYR A 67 32.56 3.55 16.55
C TYR A 67 32.90 2.73 17.80
N PRO A 68 34.19 2.42 18.03
CA PRO A 68 34.63 1.54 19.12
C PRO A 68 34.27 2.04 20.53
N ASP A 69 34.10 3.36 20.70
CA ASP A 69 33.75 3.98 21.98
C ASP A 69 32.27 3.79 22.37
N MET A 70 31.43 3.35 21.43
CA MET A 70 30.01 3.13 21.71
C MET A 70 29.78 1.72 22.30
N SER A 71 29.18 1.68 23.50
CA SER A 71 28.77 0.41 24.10
C SER A 71 27.70 -0.31 23.25
N VAL A 72 27.71 -1.63 23.27
CA VAL A 72 26.73 -2.49 22.58
C VAL A 72 25.29 -2.12 22.95
N ASP A 73 25.03 -1.84 24.23
CA ASP A 73 23.70 -1.48 24.72
C ASP A 73 23.27 -0.09 24.21
N SER A 74 24.17 0.88 24.20
CA SER A 74 23.92 2.21 23.63
C SER A 74 23.56 2.12 22.15
N VAL A 75 24.29 1.32 21.38
CA VAL A 75 24.02 1.10 19.95
C VAL A 75 22.67 0.41 19.74
N ARG A 76 22.37 -0.64 20.50
CA ARG A 76 21.09 -1.36 20.41
C ARG A 76 19.88 -0.49 20.78
N ARG A 77 20.05 0.49 21.67
CA ARG A 77 19.01 1.49 21.98
C ARG A 77 18.68 2.36 20.75
N LEU A 78 19.68 2.69 19.93
CA LEU A 78 19.54 3.54 18.75
C LEU A 78 19.02 2.81 17.51
N PHE A 79 18.90 1.47 17.52
CA PHE A 79 18.32 0.72 16.42
C PHE A 79 16.81 1.04 16.28
N PRO A 80 16.34 1.61 15.15
CA PRO A 80 14.93 1.90 14.93
C PRO A 80 14.06 0.64 14.97
N ARG A 81 13.08 0.60 15.88
CA ARG A 81 12.21 -0.59 16.05
C ARG A 81 10.92 -0.53 15.25
N LYS A 82 10.48 0.68 14.88
CA LYS A 82 9.28 0.93 14.10
C LYS A 82 9.72 1.41 12.72
N PHE A 83 9.49 0.62 11.69
CA PHE A 83 9.83 0.96 10.32
C PHE A 83 8.93 0.25 9.30
N GLU A 84 8.77 0.87 8.13
CA GLU A 84 8.06 0.33 6.97
C GLU A 84 9.00 0.32 5.75
N VAL A 85 8.98 -0.77 4.99
CA VAL A 85 9.86 -0.98 3.83
C VAL A 85 9.06 -0.86 2.54
N HIS A 86 9.51 0.01 1.64
CA HIS A 86 8.92 0.25 0.33
C HIS A 86 9.99 0.06 -0.75
N GLY A 87 10.19 -1.19 -1.16
CA GLY A 87 11.31 -1.55 -2.04
C GLY A 87 12.64 -1.17 -1.39
N HIS A 88 13.42 -0.32 -2.06
CA HIS A 88 14.71 0.17 -1.58
C HIS A 88 14.65 1.37 -0.61
N VAL A 89 13.46 1.87 -0.28
CA VAL A 89 13.25 2.97 0.67
C VAL A 89 12.70 2.42 1.98
N VAL A 90 13.26 2.84 3.11
CA VAL A 90 12.73 2.52 4.44
C VAL A 90 12.33 3.78 5.17
N VAL A 91 11.11 3.81 5.69
CA VAL A 91 10.62 4.88 6.56
C VAL A 91 10.70 4.40 7.99
N ILE A 92 11.36 5.14 8.87
CA ILE A 92 11.51 4.82 10.30
C ILE A 92 10.75 5.81 11.16
N ARG A 93 10.44 5.38 12.39
CA ARG A 93 10.11 6.27 13.52
C ARG A 93 11.18 6.13 14.58
N LEU A 94 11.52 7.25 15.22
CA LEU A 94 12.46 7.25 16.34
C LEU A 94 11.92 6.44 17.52
N ASN A 95 12.83 5.84 18.27
CA ASN A 95 12.51 5.25 19.56
C ASN A 95 12.35 6.39 20.59
N ASP A 96 11.55 6.16 21.63
CA ASP A 96 11.38 7.15 22.69
C ASP A 96 12.74 7.47 23.34
N GLY A 97 13.03 8.77 23.54
CA GLY A 97 14.28 9.24 24.12
C GLY A 97 15.51 9.14 23.20
N THR A 98 15.32 9.05 21.89
CA THR A 98 16.40 9.17 20.89
C THR A 98 16.23 10.43 20.05
N SER A 99 17.33 11.07 19.68
CA SER A 99 17.33 12.27 18.83
C SER A 99 17.76 11.96 17.39
N VAL A 100 17.43 12.86 16.45
CA VAL A 100 17.82 12.74 15.05
C VAL A 100 19.34 12.78 14.89
N GLU A 101 20.01 13.60 15.68
CA GLU A 101 21.46 13.80 15.71
C GLU A 101 22.19 12.52 16.14
N GLU A 102 21.65 11.80 17.13
CA GLU A 102 22.21 10.53 17.58
C GLU A 102 22.12 9.43 16.51
N VAL A 103 21.01 9.37 15.77
CA VAL A 103 20.77 8.27 14.83
C VAL A 103 21.29 8.52 13.42
N ARG A 104 21.33 9.78 12.97
CA ARG A 104 21.66 10.13 11.57
C ARG A 104 22.99 9.53 11.10
N PRO A 105 24.11 9.61 11.85
CA PRO A 105 25.38 9.01 11.42
C PRO A 105 25.31 7.48 11.25
N LEU A 106 24.35 6.84 11.92
CA LEU A 106 24.21 5.39 11.98
C LEU A 106 23.29 4.82 10.88
N MET A 107 22.52 5.66 10.18
CA MET A 107 21.49 5.19 9.25
C MET A 107 22.04 4.43 8.04
N ARG A 108 23.30 4.66 7.66
CA ARG A 108 23.99 3.82 6.66
C ARG A 108 24.10 2.36 7.09
N PHE A 109 24.38 2.10 8.37
CA PHE A 109 24.48 0.74 8.90
C PHE A 109 23.11 0.12 9.08
N PHE A 110 22.11 0.94 9.41
CA PHE A 110 20.73 0.49 9.47
C PHE A 110 20.26 0.00 8.10
N ALA A 111 20.52 0.78 7.04
CA ALA A 111 20.25 0.38 5.66
C ALA A 111 20.98 -0.93 5.29
N GLN A 112 22.28 -1.04 5.58
CA GLN A 112 23.08 -2.25 5.32
C GLN A 112 22.56 -3.50 6.06
N SER A 113 21.90 -3.33 7.21
CA SER A 113 21.34 -4.45 7.97
C SER A 113 20.20 -5.20 7.26
N PHE A 114 19.68 -4.65 6.15
CA PHE A 114 18.63 -5.28 5.33
C PHE A 114 19.16 -6.28 4.31
N ALA A 115 20.48 -6.41 4.15
CA ALA A 115 21.09 -7.35 3.21
C ALA A 115 20.47 -8.77 3.34
N PRO A 116 20.15 -9.43 2.22
CA PRO A 116 20.47 -9.06 0.83
C PRO A 116 19.49 -8.09 0.15
N VAL A 117 18.46 -7.59 0.85
CA VAL A 117 17.57 -6.56 0.30
C VAL A 117 18.32 -5.23 0.23
N SER A 118 18.37 -4.61 -0.96
CA SER A 118 18.94 -3.27 -1.10
C SER A 118 18.04 -2.26 -0.40
N VAL A 119 18.61 -1.49 0.51
CA VAL A 119 17.99 -0.29 1.08
C VAL A 119 18.96 0.85 0.81
N ASP A 120 18.56 1.74 -0.08
CA ASP A 120 19.39 2.87 -0.52
C ASP A 120 18.96 4.17 0.15
N VAL A 121 17.73 4.25 0.67
CA VAL A 121 17.20 5.45 1.31
C VAL A 121 16.57 5.13 2.66
N VAL A 122 16.92 5.92 3.67
CA VAL A 122 16.27 5.92 4.99
C VAL A 122 15.64 7.29 5.24
N LEU A 123 14.33 7.29 5.42
CA LEU A 123 13.52 8.45 5.75
C LEU A 123 13.02 8.35 7.19
N LEU A 124 12.92 9.48 7.87
CA LEU A 124 12.29 9.61 9.18
C LEU A 124 10.88 10.19 9.01
N GLU A 125 9.87 9.54 9.59
CA GLU A 125 8.54 10.12 9.75
C GLU A 125 8.55 11.16 10.88
N VAL A 126 8.13 12.40 10.56
CA VAL A 126 8.13 13.53 11.50
C VAL A 126 6.73 13.80 12.05
N ASP A 127 5.75 14.04 11.17
CA ASP A 127 4.37 14.43 11.55
C ASP A 127 3.30 13.43 11.05
N GLY A 128 3.71 12.24 10.62
CA GLY A 128 2.80 11.27 10.01
C GLY A 128 2.29 11.74 8.64
N ILE A 129 0.97 11.67 8.42
CA ILE A 129 0.32 12.03 7.15
C ILE A 129 -0.37 13.39 7.30
N VAL A 130 0.00 14.35 6.46
CA VAL A 130 -0.41 15.76 6.58
C VAL A 130 -1.19 16.26 5.37
N GLY A 131 -2.02 17.28 5.62
CA GLY A 131 -2.76 18.01 4.60
C GLY A 131 -3.87 17.20 3.92
N GLU A 132 -4.62 17.90 3.05
CA GLU A 132 -5.72 17.31 2.30
C GLU A 132 -5.25 16.27 1.26
N LEU A 133 -4.07 16.52 0.65
CA LEU A 133 -3.46 15.59 -0.31
C LEU A 133 -2.81 14.36 0.36
N ARG A 134 -2.92 14.23 1.69
CA ARG A 134 -2.43 13.08 2.47
C ARG A 134 -0.96 12.76 2.20
N ARG A 135 -0.12 13.79 2.23
CA ARG A 135 1.32 13.66 1.99
C ARG A 135 2.04 13.17 3.25
N PRO A 136 2.99 12.22 3.14
CA PRO A 136 3.87 11.89 4.26
C PRO A 136 4.76 13.07 4.65
N SER A 137 4.86 13.38 5.95
CA SER A 137 5.85 14.33 6.49
C SER A 137 7.13 13.56 6.81
N LEU A 138 8.11 13.63 5.90
CA LEU A 138 9.33 12.82 5.95
C LEU A 138 10.59 13.68 5.89
N GLN A 139 11.64 13.25 6.61
CA GLN A 139 12.97 13.83 6.57
C GLN A 139 13.99 12.79 6.09
N LEU A 140 14.86 13.16 5.15
CA LEU A 140 15.96 12.30 4.70
C LEU A 140 17.01 12.14 5.82
N LEU A 141 17.32 10.88 6.17
CA LEU A 141 18.41 10.57 7.09
C LEU A 141 19.63 9.94 6.40
N PHE A 142 19.39 9.13 5.37
CA PHE A 142 20.45 8.48 4.60
C PHE A 142 20.02 8.27 3.16
N GLN A 143 20.96 8.48 2.23
CA GLN A 143 20.84 8.17 0.81
C GLN A 143 22.18 7.60 0.33
N ALA A 144 22.17 6.40 -0.26
CA ALA A 144 23.31 5.84 -0.96
C ALA A 144 23.46 6.46 -2.36
N ASP A 145 24.67 6.44 -2.92
CA ASP A 145 24.93 6.92 -4.29
C ASP A 145 24.11 6.13 -5.33
N THR A 146 23.75 4.88 -5.01
CA THR A 146 22.90 3.97 -5.80
C THR A 146 21.41 4.29 -5.75
N ALA A 147 20.94 5.20 -4.89
CA ALA A 147 19.52 5.50 -4.72
C ALA A 147 18.81 6.03 -5.98
N LEU A 148 19.57 6.53 -6.97
CA LEU A 148 19.02 7.02 -8.25
C LEU A 148 19.04 5.96 -9.36
N THR A 149 19.36 4.70 -9.05
CA THR A 149 19.84 3.74 -10.06
C THR A 149 19.11 2.39 -10.06
N GLU A 150 19.40 1.59 -11.09
CA GLU A 150 18.88 0.28 -11.54
C GLU A 150 17.37 0.04 -11.44
N TYR A 151 16.78 0.24 -10.27
CA TYR A 151 15.37 0.11 -10.02
C TYR A 151 14.54 1.02 -10.92
N ALA A 152 14.84 2.33 -10.93
CA ALA A 152 14.17 3.31 -11.77
C ALA A 152 14.33 2.97 -13.27
N THR A 153 15.52 2.55 -13.69
CA THR A 153 15.80 2.12 -15.08
C THR A 153 15.02 0.86 -15.47
N SER A 154 15.00 -0.14 -14.60
CA SER A 154 14.27 -1.40 -14.80
C SER A 154 12.76 -1.18 -14.87
N LEU A 155 12.24 -0.34 -13.97
CA LEU A 155 10.83 0.01 -13.93
C LEU A 155 10.44 0.81 -15.18
N ARG A 156 11.23 1.82 -15.58
CA ARG A 156 11.06 2.55 -16.83
C ARG A 156 11.00 1.62 -18.03
N ARG A 157 11.96 0.68 -18.15
CA ARG A 157 11.97 -0.32 -19.23
C ARG A 157 10.72 -1.19 -19.22
N THR A 158 10.27 -1.60 -18.04
CA THR A 158 9.07 -2.43 -17.87
C THR A 158 7.80 -1.69 -18.29
N ILE A 159 7.67 -0.43 -17.90
CA ILE A 159 6.54 0.46 -18.24
C ILE A 159 6.50 0.67 -19.76
N HIS A 160 7.62 1.06 -20.37
CA HIS A 160 7.78 1.18 -21.82
C HIS A 160 7.29 -0.06 -22.57
N ARG A 161 7.83 -1.23 -22.21
CA ARG A 161 7.46 -2.49 -22.83
C ARG A 161 5.96 -2.76 -22.70
N ARG A 162 5.40 -2.62 -21.50
CA ARG A 162 3.97 -2.90 -21.24
C ARG A 162 3.05 -1.91 -21.94
N TRP A 163 3.45 -0.65 -22.04
CA TRP A 163 2.72 0.37 -22.81
C TRP A 163 2.72 0.04 -24.29
N SER A 164 3.89 -0.28 -24.87
CA SER A 164 3.99 -0.69 -26.28
C SER A 164 3.21 -1.97 -26.58
N ASP A 165 3.20 -2.94 -25.66
CA ASP A 165 2.42 -4.17 -25.80
C ASP A 165 0.90 -3.86 -25.84
N ALA A 166 0.41 -2.96 -25.00
CA ALA A 166 -0.99 -2.55 -24.98
C ALA A 166 -1.38 -1.80 -26.28
N GLN A 167 -0.52 -0.90 -26.76
CA GLN A 167 -0.72 -0.20 -28.02
C GLN A 167 -0.83 -1.17 -29.21
N LYS A 168 0.07 -2.17 -29.29
CA LYS A 168 0.05 -3.19 -30.35
C LYS A 168 -1.23 -4.04 -30.35
N ARG A 169 -1.89 -4.15 -29.19
CA ARG A 169 -3.17 -4.87 -29.04
C ARG A 169 -4.38 -3.99 -29.37
N GLY A 170 -4.19 -2.72 -29.72
CA GLY A 170 -5.28 -1.78 -29.99
C GLY A 170 -6.11 -1.44 -28.74
N GLN A 171 -5.57 -1.66 -27.54
CA GLN A 171 -6.26 -1.35 -26.30
C GLN A 171 -6.25 0.17 -26.05
N PRO A 172 -7.35 0.76 -25.56
CA PRO A 172 -7.35 2.12 -25.04
C PRO A 172 -6.24 2.31 -23.99
N LEU A 173 -5.61 3.47 -23.99
CA LEU A 173 -4.52 3.79 -23.07
C LEU A 173 -4.94 4.95 -22.17
N CYS A 174 -4.73 4.82 -20.87
CA CYS A 174 -4.99 5.87 -19.87
C CYS A 174 -4.03 7.07 -19.95
N MET A 175 -3.01 7.02 -20.84
CA MET A 175 -2.06 8.10 -21.06
C MET A 175 -1.36 8.00 -22.42
N THR A 176 -0.97 9.14 -22.97
CA THR A 176 -0.14 9.25 -24.18
C THR A 176 1.32 8.88 -23.89
N ILE A 177 2.10 8.61 -24.94
CA ILE A 177 3.54 8.36 -24.81
C ILE A 177 4.28 9.56 -24.22
N ASP A 178 3.96 10.78 -24.65
CA ASP A 178 4.62 12.00 -24.15
C ASP A 178 4.31 12.25 -22.67
N ALA A 179 3.06 12.02 -22.26
CA ALA A 179 2.67 12.08 -20.86
C ALA A 179 3.42 11.02 -20.04
N MET A 180 3.51 9.78 -20.54
CA MET A 180 4.25 8.71 -19.89
C MET A 180 5.74 9.05 -19.74
N GLU A 181 6.38 9.58 -20.79
CA GLU A 181 7.79 9.99 -20.74
C GLU A 181 8.03 11.14 -19.77
N SER A 182 7.15 12.14 -19.77
CA SER A 182 7.23 13.26 -18.83
C SER A 182 7.13 12.79 -17.38
N THR A 183 6.13 11.95 -17.09
CA THR A 183 5.93 11.36 -15.75
C THR A 183 7.13 10.48 -15.34
N LEU A 184 7.63 9.63 -16.24
CA LEU A 184 8.82 8.81 -15.95
C LEU A 184 10.07 9.66 -15.72
N LYS A 185 10.32 10.68 -16.54
CA LYS A 185 11.46 11.59 -16.36
C LYS A 185 11.41 12.28 -15.00
N ARG A 186 10.23 12.74 -14.59
CA ARG A 186 10.00 13.36 -13.28
C ARG A 186 10.33 12.40 -12.13
N TRP A 187 9.75 11.21 -12.13
CA TRP A 187 9.81 10.33 -10.96
C TRP A 187 11.09 9.50 -10.88
N THR A 188 11.68 9.12 -12.01
CA THR A 188 12.98 8.42 -12.03
C THR A 188 14.15 9.30 -11.56
N ALA A 189 13.97 10.62 -11.48
CA ALA A 189 14.94 11.53 -10.89
C ALA A 189 14.84 11.61 -9.36
N SER A 190 13.81 11.01 -8.75
CA SER A 190 13.63 11.01 -7.30
C SER A 190 14.29 9.78 -6.67
N PRO A 191 15.11 9.94 -5.61
CA PRO A 191 15.71 8.81 -4.88
C PRO A 191 14.68 8.02 -4.07
N THR A 192 13.48 8.56 -3.88
CA THR A 192 12.40 7.90 -3.13
C THR A 192 11.35 7.26 -4.03
N PHE A 193 11.57 7.25 -5.35
CA PHE A 193 10.71 6.55 -6.30
C PHE A 193 10.99 5.05 -6.29
N THR A 194 9.97 4.27 -5.92
CA THR A 194 10.08 2.83 -5.69
C THR A 194 8.86 2.12 -6.26
N ALA A 195 8.82 0.80 -6.13
CA ALA A 195 7.55 0.08 -6.24
C ALA A 195 7.43 -0.99 -5.17
N HIS A 196 6.19 -1.23 -4.80
CA HIS A 196 5.78 -2.26 -3.87
C HIS A 196 4.97 -3.31 -4.62
N VAL A 197 5.25 -4.59 -4.38
CA VAL A 197 4.50 -5.69 -4.99
C VAL A 197 3.71 -6.40 -3.90
N GLU A 198 2.40 -6.45 -4.05
CA GLU A 198 1.48 -7.08 -3.12
C GLU A 198 0.46 -7.90 -3.93
N ASN A 199 0.39 -9.20 -3.64
CA ASN A 199 -0.57 -10.12 -4.29
C ASN A 199 -0.59 -10.03 -5.83
N GLY A 200 0.60 -9.90 -6.45
CA GLY A 200 0.73 -9.78 -7.90
C GLY A 200 0.47 -8.39 -8.48
N VAL A 201 -0.04 -7.45 -7.69
CA VAL A 201 -0.22 -6.04 -8.07
C VAL A 201 1.07 -5.27 -7.83
N ILE A 202 1.49 -4.47 -8.80
CA ILE A 202 2.68 -3.62 -8.72
C ILE A 202 2.25 -2.17 -8.52
N TYR A 203 2.63 -1.57 -7.40
CA TYR A 203 2.37 -0.18 -7.06
C TYR A 203 3.68 0.61 -7.10
N SER A 204 3.92 1.35 -8.18
CA SER A 204 4.99 2.35 -8.24
C SER A 204 4.52 3.68 -7.65
N PHE A 205 5.38 4.32 -6.87
CA PHE A 205 5.12 5.61 -6.23
C PHE A 205 6.41 6.22 -5.66
N ASP A 206 6.34 7.52 -5.36
CA ASP A 206 7.37 8.21 -4.59
C ASP A 206 6.94 8.28 -3.12
N VAL A 207 7.74 7.67 -2.24
CA VAL A 207 7.46 7.56 -0.79
C VAL A 207 7.33 8.93 -0.12
N SER A 208 7.98 9.96 -0.66
CA SER A 208 7.90 11.34 -0.14
C SER A 208 6.65 12.10 -0.58
N ARG A 209 5.91 11.58 -1.57
CA ARG A 209 4.80 12.30 -2.21
C ARG A 209 3.43 11.68 -1.97
N VAL A 210 3.38 10.37 -1.76
CA VAL A 210 2.12 9.65 -1.60
C VAL A 210 2.20 8.70 -0.42
N MET A 211 1.18 8.72 0.44
CA MET A 211 1.07 7.79 1.54
C MET A 211 0.81 6.36 1.05
N PHE A 212 1.48 5.35 1.60
CA PHE A 212 1.13 3.95 1.35
C PHE A 212 0.96 3.23 2.68
N SER A 213 -0.24 2.74 2.99
CA SER A 213 -0.49 2.09 4.28
C SER A 213 -0.36 0.56 4.17
N SER A 214 0.72 0.01 4.71
CA SER A 214 0.94 -1.45 4.82
C SER A 214 -0.19 -2.16 5.57
N GLY A 215 -0.78 -1.53 6.59
CA GLY A 215 -1.90 -2.08 7.37
C GLY A 215 -3.20 -2.34 6.59
N ASN A 216 -3.33 -1.88 5.35
CA ASN A 216 -4.51 -2.13 4.50
C ASN A 216 -4.33 -3.33 3.55
N THR A 217 -3.25 -4.11 3.68
CA THR A 217 -2.92 -5.25 2.80
C THR A 217 -4.11 -6.19 2.61
N THR A 218 -4.73 -6.65 3.70
CA THR A 218 -5.86 -7.59 3.64
C THR A 218 -7.04 -7.03 2.85
N GLU A 219 -7.35 -5.75 3.03
CA GLU A 219 -8.45 -5.11 2.30
C GLU A 219 -8.12 -4.89 0.82
N ARG A 220 -6.88 -4.50 0.49
CA ARG A 220 -6.46 -4.42 -0.92
C ARG A 220 -6.52 -5.77 -1.62
N ILE A 221 -6.11 -6.84 -0.93
CA ILE A 221 -6.23 -8.22 -1.44
C ILE A 221 -7.70 -8.59 -1.65
N HIS A 222 -8.58 -8.21 -0.72
CA HIS A 222 -10.01 -8.48 -0.82
C HIS A 222 -10.63 -7.90 -2.10
N PHE A 223 -10.21 -6.71 -2.54
CA PHE A 223 -10.69 -6.12 -3.81
C PHE A 223 -10.35 -6.96 -5.06
N GLY A 224 -9.37 -7.86 -4.99
CA GLY A 224 -9.12 -8.84 -6.06
C GLY A 224 -10.12 -10.00 -6.08
N ALA A 225 -10.90 -10.19 -5.01
CA ALA A 225 -11.94 -11.23 -4.90
C ALA A 225 -13.37 -10.67 -5.06
N VAL A 226 -13.53 -9.36 -5.16
CA VAL A 226 -14.83 -8.71 -5.38
C VAL A 226 -15.34 -9.07 -6.78
N ALA A 227 -16.54 -9.67 -6.84
CA ALA A 227 -17.22 -9.96 -8.09
C ALA A 227 -17.88 -8.68 -8.63
N ALA A 228 -17.31 -8.11 -9.69
CA ALA A 228 -17.75 -6.85 -10.30
C ALA A 228 -17.87 -6.98 -11.83
N SER A 229 -18.28 -8.16 -12.30
CA SER A 229 -18.26 -8.50 -13.72
C SER A 229 -19.20 -7.59 -14.53
N GLY A 230 -18.64 -6.85 -15.49
CA GLY A 230 -19.39 -5.92 -16.34
C GLY A 230 -19.82 -4.63 -15.65
N GLU A 231 -19.39 -4.38 -14.41
CA GLU A 231 -19.75 -3.17 -13.67
C GLU A 231 -18.94 -1.94 -14.10
N VAL A 232 -19.60 -0.78 -14.05
CA VAL A 232 -18.96 0.54 -14.08
C VAL A 232 -18.68 0.98 -12.65
N VAL A 233 -17.42 1.21 -12.32
CA VAL A 233 -16.96 1.50 -10.95
C VAL A 233 -16.43 2.92 -10.85
N VAL A 234 -16.74 3.62 -9.75
CA VAL A 234 -16.08 4.89 -9.38
C VAL A 234 -15.24 4.69 -8.13
N ASP A 235 -13.95 4.92 -8.20
CA ASP A 235 -13.08 5.04 -7.03
C ASP A 235 -12.89 6.51 -6.69
N MET A 236 -13.52 6.99 -5.61
CA MET A 236 -13.55 8.42 -5.27
C MET A 236 -12.24 8.94 -4.67
N PHE A 237 -11.36 8.03 -4.23
CA PHE A 237 -10.12 8.34 -3.52
C PHE A 237 -9.02 7.35 -3.95
N CYS A 238 -8.81 7.25 -5.26
CA CYS A 238 -8.09 6.10 -5.81
C CYS A 238 -6.62 6.01 -5.37
N GLY A 239 -6.01 7.12 -4.95
CA GLY A 239 -4.59 7.20 -4.64
C GLY A 239 -3.78 6.74 -5.85
N ILE A 240 -2.90 5.77 -5.63
CA ILE A 240 -2.12 5.14 -6.71
C ILE A 240 -2.80 3.89 -7.31
N GLY A 241 -4.11 3.74 -7.04
CA GLY A 241 -4.95 2.62 -7.45
C GLY A 241 -5.08 1.52 -6.39
N TYR A 242 -5.18 1.86 -5.10
CA TYR A 242 -5.15 0.88 -4.00
C TYR A 242 -6.16 -0.26 -4.18
N PHE A 243 -7.40 0.10 -4.51
CA PHE A 243 -8.52 -0.83 -4.70
C PHE A 243 -8.84 -1.00 -6.18
N ALA A 244 -8.75 0.07 -6.98
CA ALA A 244 -8.97 0.04 -8.42
C ALA A 244 -8.10 -0.99 -9.17
N LEU A 245 -6.80 -1.10 -8.85
CA LEU A 245 -5.90 -2.02 -9.57
C LEU A 245 -6.22 -3.50 -9.31
N PRO A 246 -6.30 -4.00 -8.06
CA PRO A 246 -6.67 -5.40 -7.82
C PRO A 246 -8.06 -5.71 -8.39
N LEU A 247 -9.02 -4.79 -8.29
CA LEU A 247 -10.35 -4.96 -8.87
C LEU A 247 -10.31 -5.04 -10.40
N ALA A 248 -9.55 -4.18 -11.07
CA ALA A 248 -9.41 -4.23 -12.53
C ALA A 248 -8.69 -5.50 -13.03
N MET A 249 -7.76 -6.04 -12.23
CA MET A 249 -7.02 -7.25 -12.60
C MET A 249 -7.87 -8.53 -12.49
N HIS A 250 -8.84 -8.56 -11.58
CA HIS A 250 -9.49 -9.81 -11.18
C HIS A 250 -11.03 -9.77 -11.16
N GLY A 251 -11.64 -8.58 -11.07
CA GLY A 251 -13.08 -8.40 -10.93
C GLY A 251 -13.89 -8.45 -12.22
N ASN A 252 -13.24 -8.52 -13.39
CA ASN A 252 -13.88 -8.49 -14.72
C ASN A 252 -14.80 -7.27 -14.95
N VAL A 253 -14.43 -6.12 -14.37
CA VAL A 253 -15.13 -4.83 -14.53
C VAL A 253 -15.19 -4.39 -16.00
N ALA A 254 -16.21 -3.61 -16.33
CA ALA A 254 -16.28 -2.95 -17.63
C ALA A 254 -15.29 -1.77 -17.69
N GLU A 255 -15.31 -0.92 -16.67
CA GLU A 255 -14.42 0.23 -16.52
C GLU A 255 -14.39 0.73 -15.07
N ILE A 256 -13.32 1.42 -14.70
CA ILE A 256 -13.13 2.07 -13.41
C ILE A 256 -12.72 3.53 -13.64
N HIS A 257 -13.55 4.44 -13.15
CA HIS A 257 -13.26 5.88 -13.09
C HIS A 257 -12.55 6.17 -11.77
N ALA A 258 -11.26 6.50 -11.87
CA ALA A 258 -10.36 6.63 -10.73
C ALA A 258 -10.13 8.11 -10.41
N LEU A 259 -10.91 8.65 -9.48
CA LEU A 259 -10.87 10.06 -9.07
C LEU A 259 -9.83 10.24 -7.95
N GLU A 260 -8.97 11.25 -8.08
CA GLU A 260 -7.99 11.57 -7.05
C GLU A 260 -7.56 13.03 -7.11
N LYS A 261 -7.49 13.66 -5.93
CA LYS A 261 -7.18 15.09 -5.79
C LYS A 261 -5.68 15.36 -5.85
N ASN A 262 -4.85 14.42 -5.38
CA ASN A 262 -3.40 14.53 -5.41
C ASN A 262 -2.86 14.28 -6.84
N PRO A 263 -2.33 15.30 -7.53
CA PRO A 263 -1.81 15.13 -8.89
C PRO A 263 -0.62 14.16 -8.96
N ASP A 264 0.16 14.02 -7.88
CA ASP A 264 1.26 13.06 -7.82
C ASP A 264 0.72 11.62 -7.80
N SER A 265 -0.38 11.37 -7.08
CA SER A 265 -1.07 10.08 -7.10
C SER A 265 -1.63 9.74 -8.49
N ILE A 266 -2.13 10.74 -9.23
CA ILE A 266 -2.63 10.57 -10.60
C ILE A 266 -1.52 10.14 -11.57
N ASP A 267 -0.33 10.72 -11.44
CA ASP A 267 0.85 10.25 -12.19
C ASP A 267 1.07 8.76 -11.94
N PHE A 268 1.04 8.34 -10.68
CA PHE A 268 1.32 6.95 -10.30
C PHE A 268 0.21 5.98 -10.66
N VAL A 269 -1.08 6.30 -10.50
CA VAL A 269 -2.17 5.38 -10.91
C VAL A 269 -2.13 5.12 -12.42
N LYS A 270 -1.77 6.12 -13.24
CA LYS A 270 -1.56 5.94 -14.68
C LYS A 270 -0.41 4.98 -14.97
N LEU A 271 0.76 5.20 -14.36
CA LEU A 271 1.90 4.29 -14.50
C LEU A 271 1.56 2.87 -14.00
N ASN A 272 0.84 2.78 -12.88
CA ASN A 272 0.47 1.52 -12.27
C ASN A 272 -0.56 0.77 -13.09
N ALA A 273 -1.50 1.44 -13.76
CA ALA A 273 -2.43 0.79 -14.68
C ALA A 273 -1.69 0.17 -15.88
N VAL A 274 -0.67 0.86 -16.41
CA VAL A 274 0.23 0.31 -17.44
C VAL A 274 1.05 -0.86 -16.89
N LEU A 275 1.64 -0.72 -15.70
CA LEU A 275 2.37 -1.80 -15.05
C LEU A 275 1.49 -3.03 -14.88
N ASN A 276 0.27 -2.89 -14.41
CA ASN A 276 -0.60 -4.02 -14.15
C ASN A 276 -1.38 -4.49 -15.39
N ARG A 277 -1.13 -3.91 -16.57
CA ARG A 277 -1.78 -4.25 -17.86
C ARG A 277 -3.31 -4.05 -17.84
N VAL A 278 -3.78 -3.10 -17.05
CA VAL A 278 -5.19 -2.73 -16.90
C VAL A 278 -5.48 -1.30 -17.36
N GLY A 279 -4.52 -0.64 -18.03
CA GLY A 279 -4.67 0.75 -18.51
C GLY A 279 -5.83 1.01 -19.46
N HIS A 280 -6.48 -0.02 -19.99
CA HIS A 280 -7.67 0.08 -20.83
C HIS A 280 -8.98 0.07 -20.04
N LEU A 281 -8.93 -0.29 -18.75
CA LEU A 281 -10.08 -0.32 -17.85
C LEU A 281 -10.08 0.87 -16.89
N ILE A 282 -8.94 1.55 -16.73
CA ILE A 282 -8.78 2.62 -15.74
C ILE A 282 -8.85 3.99 -16.43
N HIS A 283 -9.72 4.86 -15.92
CA HIS A 283 -9.92 6.24 -16.37
C HIS A 283 -9.57 7.21 -15.23
N PRO A 284 -8.29 7.61 -15.09
CA PRO A 284 -7.87 8.51 -14.02
C PRO A 284 -8.30 9.95 -14.26
N VAL A 285 -8.92 10.58 -13.26
CA VAL A 285 -9.32 11.99 -13.30
C VAL A 285 -8.73 12.72 -12.09
N CYS A 286 -7.94 13.76 -12.37
CA CYS A 286 -7.35 14.59 -11.33
C CYS A 286 -8.34 15.66 -10.88
N GLY A 287 -8.70 15.66 -9.61
CA GLY A 287 -9.54 16.70 -9.02
C GLY A 287 -10.25 16.27 -7.76
N ASP A 288 -10.95 17.21 -7.15
CA ASP A 288 -11.84 16.93 -6.02
C ASP A 288 -13.04 16.11 -6.51
N ASN A 289 -13.29 14.94 -5.94
CA ASN A 289 -14.39 14.06 -6.39
C ASN A 289 -15.79 14.68 -6.23
N ARG A 290 -15.91 15.79 -5.51
CA ARG A 290 -17.13 16.61 -5.43
C ARG A 290 -17.34 17.50 -6.65
N GLU A 291 -16.27 17.79 -7.39
CA GLU A 291 -16.24 18.71 -8.54
C GLU A 291 -16.01 17.98 -9.87
N VAL A 292 -15.34 16.83 -9.85
CA VAL A 292 -15.09 16.01 -11.05
C VAL A 292 -16.01 14.79 -11.13
N GLY A 293 -16.14 14.21 -12.33
CA GLY A 293 -16.94 13.01 -12.58
C GLY A 293 -18.44 13.29 -12.76
N GLU A 294 -18.84 14.52 -13.09
CA GLU A 294 -20.25 14.86 -13.29
C GLU A 294 -20.92 14.05 -14.39
N GLU A 295 -20.14 13.67 -15.41
CA GLU A 295 -20.55 12.76 -16.47
C GLU A 295 -20.88 11.34 -15.98
N LEU A 296 -20.54 10.98 -14.74
CA LEU A 296 -20.75 9.65 -14.14
C LEU A 296 -22.00 9.57 -13.26
N VAL A 297 -22.65 10.71 -13.00
CA VAL A 297 -23.88 10.78 -12.21
C VAL A 297 -24.96 9.89 -12.83
N GLY A 298 -25.52 8.98 -12.04
CA GLY A 298 -26.55 8.04 -12.50
C GLY A 298 -26.05 6.88 -13.37
N LYS A 299 -24.74 6.61 -13.46
CA LYS A 299 -24.18 5.65 -14.44
C LYS A 299 -23.42 4.47 -13.85
N CYS A 300 -23.15 4.47 -12.56
CA CYS A 300 -22.22 3.53 -11.95
C CYS A 300 -22.95 2.43 -11.17
N ASP A 301 -22.38 1.22 -11.19
CA ASP A 301 -22.89 0.08 -10.42
C ASP A 301 -22.26 0.01 -9.02
N ARG A 302 -21.04 0.55 -8.89
CA ARG A 302 -20.25 0.46 -7.66
C ARG A 302 -19.44 1.72 -7.39
N VAL A 303 -19.33 2.10 -6.12
CA VAL A 303 -18.49 3.22 -5.66
C VAL A 303 -17.55 2.77 -4.54
N LEU A 304 -16.28 3.13 -4.64
CA LEU A 304 -15.25 2.87 -3.63
C LEU A 304 -14.96 4.17 -2.86
N MET A 305 -15.17 4.17 -1.54
CA MET A 305 -14.93 5.33 -0.68
C MET A 305 -13.74 5.06 0.25
N GLY A 306 -12.54 4.97 -0.33
CA GLY A 306 -11.30 4.56 0.35
C GLY A 306 -10.62 5.57 1.28
N TYR A 307 -11.35 6.49 1.94
CA TYR A 307 -10.76 7.59 2.72
C TYR A 307 -11.04 7.51 4.23
N ILE A 308 -10.05 7.85 5.05
CA ILE A 308 -10.16 7.90 6.52
C ILE A 308 -9.44 9.16 7.04
N PRO A 309 -9.89 9.80 8.13
CA PRO A 309 -10.69 9.24 9.24
C PRO A 309 -12.21 9.15 9.02
N THR A 310 -12.80 9.89 8.08
CA THR A 310 -14.23 9.76 7.77
C THR A 310 -14.54 10.06 6.30
N CYS A 311 -15.36 9.21 5.70
CA CYS A 311 -15.97 9.40 4.38
C CYS A 311 -17.40 9.96 4.46
N LYS A 312 -17.95 10.16 5.67
CA LYS A 312 -19.38 10.41 5.89
C LYS A 312 -19.96 11.47 4.94
N SER A 313 -19.36 12.66 4.92
CA SER A 313 -19.82 13.80 4.12
C SER A 313 -19.76 13.59 2.60
N PHE A 314 -19.14 12.50 2.13
CA PHE A 314 -19.06 12.14 0.73
C PHE A 314 -20.14 11.12 0.31
N LEU A 315 -20.91 10.57 1.26
CA LEU A 315 -22.01 9.66 0.96
C LEU A 315 -23.02 10.23 -0.05
N PRO A 316 -23.42 11.53 0.01
CA PRO A 316 -24.31 12.11 -1.00
C PRO A 316 -23.70 12.07 -2.40
N ARG A 317 -22.39 12.37 -2.52
CA ARG A 317 -21.68 12.32 -3.80
C ARG A 317 -21.54 10.88 -4.30
N ALA A 318 -21.18 9.94 -3.44
CA ALA A 318 -21.13 8.51 -3.79
C ALA A 318 -22.47 8.00 -4.33
N ALA A 319 -23.56 8.28 -3.60
CA ALA A 319 -24.91 7.89 -3.99
C ALA A 319 -25.34 8.53 -5.33
N SER A 320 -24.87 9.75 -5.63
CA SER A 320 -25.19 10.41 -6.91
C SER A 320 -24.60 9.71 -8.15
N PHE A 321 -23.48 8.99 -8.00
CA PHE A 321 -22.89 8.23 -9.11
C PHE A 321 -23.66 6.95 -9.44
N LEU A 322 -24.38 6.38 -8.47
CA LEU A 322 -25.10 5.14 -8.65
C LEU A 322 -26.21 5.27 -9.69
N LYS A 323 -26.40 4.21 -10.49
CA LYS A 323 -27.56 4.06 -11.38
C LYS A 323 -28.86 4.19 -10.60
N ARG A 324 -29.96 4.43 -11.31
CA ARG A 324 -31.31 4.42 -10.73
C ARG A 324 -32.08 3.18 -11.14
N ASN A 325 -32.83 2.59 -10.21
CA ASN A 325 -33.78 1.53 -10.50
C ASN A 325 -35.09 2.09 -11.10
N GLU A 326 -36.03 1.20 -11.43
CA GLU A 326 -37.33 1.55 -12.03
C GLU A 326 -38.16 2.51 -11.15
N ALA A 327 -37.95 2.47 -9.82
CA ALA A 327 -38.59 3.38 -8.87
C ALA A 327 -37.86 4.73 -8.74
N GLY A 328 -36.84 4.99 -9.55
CA GLY A 328 -36.06 6.23 -9.55
C GLY A 328 -35.08 6.35 -8.38
N ARG A 329 -34.85 5.29 -7.61
CA ARG A 329 -33.96 5.27 -6.44
C ARG A 329 -32.56 4.81 -6.86
N ASN A 330 -31.53 5.30 -6.17
CA ASN A 330 -30.15 4.86 -6.41
C ASN A 330 -30.03 3.36 -6.17
N SER A 331 -29.28 2.66 -7.03
CA SER A 331 -29.13 1.21 -7.03
C SER A 331 -27.67 0.84 -7.33
N GLY A 332 -27.09 -0.07 -6.55
CA GLY A 332 -25.69 -0.47 -6.65
C GLY A 332 -25.01 -0.65 -5.29
N ILE A 333 -23.67 -0.72 -5.28
CA ILE A 333 -22.89 -0.99 -4.06
C ILE A 333 -21.94 0.17 -3.74
N VAL A 334 -21.91 0.61 -2.49
CA VAL A 334 -20.90 1.55 -1.98
C VAL A 334 -20.03 0.86 -0.94
N HIS A 335 -18.73 0.79 -1.17
CA HIS A 335 -17.75 0.34 -0.19
C HIS A 335 -17.37 1.51 0.71
N TYR A 336 -18.05 1.63 1.85
CA TYR A 336 -17.93 2.75 2.77
C TYR A 336 -16.84 2.48 3.81
N HIS A 337 -15.71 3.21 3.74
CA HIS A 337 -14.66 3.15 4.75
C HIS A 337 -14.94 4.16 5.86
N PHE A 338 -14.89 3.71 7.12
CA PHE A 338 -15.16 4.55 8.28
C PHE A 338 -14.40 4.06 9.51
N LEU A 339 -14.33 4.93 10.53
CA LEU A 339 -13.82 4.55 11.84
C LEU A 339 -15.00 4.28 12.77
N ALA A 340 -14.94 3.21 13.55
CA ALA A 340 -15.96 2.86 14.52
C ALA A 340 -15.40 2.13 15.74
N GLU A 341 -16.19 2.05 16.81
CA GLU A 341 -15.98 1.05 17.85
C GLU A 341 -16.47 -0.32 17.36
N LYS A 342 -15.79 -1.42 17.76
CA LYS A 342 -16.06 -2.75 17.20
C LYS A 342 -17.51 -3.21 17.28
N LEU A 343 -18.17 -2.96 18.42
CA LEU A 343 -19.51 -3.48 18.68
C LEU A 343 -20.61 -2.65 18.00
N CYS A 344 -20.28 -1.45 17.53
CA CYS A 344 -21.24 -0.48 17.01
C CYS A 344 -21.07 -0.19 15.52
N ALA A 345 -20.15 -0.88 14.83
CA ALA A 345 -19.75 -0.54 13.48
C ALA A 345 -20.92 -0.58 12.46
N ALA A 346 -21.78 -1.60 12.52
CA ALA A 346 -22.95 -1.68 11.65
C ALA A 346 -23.94 -0.53 11.89
N GLN A 347 -24.20 -0.21 13.16
CA GLN A 347 -25.10 0.87 13.55
C GLN A 347 -24.52 2.24 13.17
N GLU A 348 -23.21 2.43 13.32
CA GLU A 348 -22.51 3.67 12.94
C GLU A 348 -22.59 3.89 11.43
N ALA A 349 -22.38 2.86 10.61
CA ALA A 349 -22.53 2.95 9.16
C ALA A 349 -23.96 3.33 8.72
N LEU A 350 -24.99 2.66 9.26
CA LEU A 350 -26.39 2.97 8.92
C LEU A 350 -26.82 4.36 9.44
N ARG A 351 -26.31 4.77 10.60
CA ARG A 351 -26.54 6.11 11.13
C ARG A 351 -25.91 7.17 10.22
N ASP A 352 -24.70 6.95 9.73
CA ASP A 352 -24.06 7.87 8.79
C ASP A 352 -24.85 7.99 7.48
N VAL A 353 -25.37 6.87 6.95
CA VAL A 353 -26.29 6.89 5.81
C VAL A 353 -27.55 7.70 6.11
N GLN A 354 -28.17 7.49 7.28
CA GLN A 354 -29.37 8.24 7.67
C GLN A 354 -29.10 9.74 7.82
N ASP A 355 -27.99 10.12 8.44
CA ASP A 355 -27.63 11.50 8.70
C ASP A 355 -27.36 12.26 7.38
N GLU A 356 -26.76 11.61 6.39
CA GLU A 356 -26.32 12.25 5.13
C GLU A 356 -27.33 12.11 3.98
N LEU A 357 -28.08 10.99 3.92
CA LEU A 357 -29.00 10.68 2.82
C LEU A 357 -30.47 10.67 3.23
N GLY A 358 -30.77 10.80 4.53
CA GLY A 358 -32.12 10.81 5.06
C GLY A 358 -32.68 9.42 5.40
N LYS A 359 -33.77 9.43 6.17
CA LYS A 359 -34.39 8.20 6.73
C LYS A 359 -34.94 7.25 5.67
N GLU A 360 -35.52 7.78 4.60
CA GLU A 360 -36.12 6.96 3.54
C GLU A 360 -35.05 6.16 2.80
N VAL A 361 -33.92 6.78 2.44
CA VAL A 361 -32.79 6.10 1.80
C VAL A 361 -32.19 5.08 2.75
N ALA A 362 -31.94 5.47 4.00
CA ALA A 362 -31.39 4.56 5.00
C ALA A 362 -32.26 3.32 5.25
N ALA A 363 -33.58 3.45 5.15
CA ALA A 363 -34.50 2.32 5.27
C ALA A 363 -34.42 1.31 4.11
N SER A 364 -33.93 1.74 2.94
CA SER A 364 -33.70 0.88 1.77
C SER A 364 -32.27 0.36 1.61
N VAL A 365 -31.31 0.88 2.38
CA VAL A 365 -29.91 0.47 2.30
C VAL A 365 -29.65 -0.72 3.22
N ARG A 366 -28.93 -1.72 2.71
CA ARG A 366 -28.57 -2.93 3.46
C ARG A 366 -27.05 -3.05 3.54
N ILE A 367 -26.51 -3.47 4.69
CA ILE A 367 -25.10 -3.87 4.79
C ILE A 367 -25.01 -5.33 4.33
N THR A 368 -24.33 -5.59 3.21
CA THR A 368 -24.12 -6.96 2.71
C THR A 368 -22.86 -7.61 3.26
N ASP A 369 -21.85 -6.80 3.60
CA ASP A 369 -20.65 -7.25 4.30
C ASP A 369 -20.09 -6.13 5.21
N LEU A 370 -19.43 -6.52 6.29
CA LEU A 370 -18.81 -5.60 7.24
C LEU A 370 -17.47 -6.16 7.73
N ARG A 371 -16.38 -5.48 7.35
CA ARG A 371 -15.01 -5.94 7.59
C ARG A 371 -14.26 -4.99 8.50
N CYS A 372 -13.61 -5.52 9.55
CA CYS A 372 -12.67 -4.77 10.38
C CYS A 372 -11.27 -4.87 9.75
N VAL A 373 -10.78 -3.78 9.16
CA VAL A 373 -9.49 -3.74 8.43
C VAL A 373 -8.31 -3.72 9.40
N LYS A 374 -8.28 -2.75 10.32
CA LYS A 374 -7.17 -2.58 11.28
C LYS A 374 -7.55 -1.72 12.48
N SER A 375 -6.74 -1.79 13.53
CA SER A 375 -6.76 -0.80 14.61
C SER A 375 -6.27 0.54 14.09
N TYR A 376 -6.97 1.63 14.42
CA TYR A 376 -6.57 2.99 14.05
C TYR A 376 -6.04 3.77 15.25
N ALA A 377 -6.79 3.79 16.34
CA ALA A 377 -6.45 4.44 17.61
C ALA A 377 -7.04 3.64 18.78
N PRO A 378 -6.71 3.94 20.05
CA PRO A 378 -7.36 3.27 21.19
C PRO A 378 -8.89 3.26 21.04
N LYS A 379 -9.48 2.06 21.04
CA LYS A 379 -10.92 1.78 20.85
C LYS A 379 -11.53 2.13 19.47
N ARG A 380 -10.77 2.75 18.55
CA ARG A 380 -11.24 3.09 17.19
C ARG A 380 -10.58 2.18 16.16
N PHE A 381 -11.40 1.54 15.34
CA PHE A 381 -10.98 0.60 14.30
C PHE A 381 -11.48 1.09 12.95
N HIS A 382 -10.70 0.83 11.91
CA HIS A 382 -11.10 1.07 10.52
C HIS A 382 -11.96 -0.11 10.06
N PHE A 383 -13.18 0.22 9.64
CA PHE A 383 -14.13 -0.70 9.04
C PHE A 383 -14.42 -0.35 7.58
N VAL A 384 -14.86 -1.36 6.83
CA VAL A 384 -15.51 -1.19 5.52
C VAL A 384 -16.87 -1.84 5.59
N ALA A 385 -17.92 -1.09 5.27
CA ALA A 385 -19.27 -1.60 5.10
C ALA A 385 -19.61 -1.59 3.61
N ASP A 386 -20.04 -2.73 3.08
CA ASP A 386 -20.56 -2.82 1.72
C ASP A 386 -22.05 -2.49 1.78
N LEU A 387 -22.38 -1.25 1.42
CA LEU A 387 -23.73 -0.71 1.43
C LEU A 387 -24.41 -1.02 0.10
N PHE A 388 -25.40 -1.90 0.11
CA PHE A 388 -26.23 -2.21 -1.03
C PHE A 388 -27.45 -1.29 -1.08
N PHE A 389 -27.56 -0.56 -2.18
CA PHE A 389 -28.70 0.26 -2.55
C PHE A 389 -29.57 -0.55 -3.53
N GLU A 390 -30.85 -0.74 -3.19
CA GLU A 390 -31.81 -1.49 -4.01
C GLU A 390 -32.19 -0.79 -5.31
#